data_AF-A0A349BAQ4-F1
#
_entry.id   AF-A0A349BAQ4-F1
#
_cell.length_a   1.000
_cell.length_b   1.000
_cell.length_c   1.000
_cell.angle_alpha   90.00
_cell.angle_beta   90.00
_cell.angle_gamma   90.00
#
_symmetry.space_group_name_H-M   'P 1'
#
loop_
_entity.id
_entity.type
_entity.pdbx_description
1 polymer ?
#
loop_
_entity_poly.entity_id
_entity_poly.type
_entity_poly.pdbx_seq_one_letter_code
_entity_poly.pdbx_strand_id
1 'polypeptide(L)'
;MDLALDIVADLNAQDDDGLGWSTLADASDPSRIVPGALLLAGNQAAAAVVRIVAVDEDGQIHFSVLPGSVEKNRHLLGPASA
;
A
#
# COMPACT_ATOMS: atom_id res chain seq x y z
N MET A 1 14.69 -8.32 4.25
CA MET A 1 13.75 -7.19 4.41
C MET A 1 12.53 -7.76 5.10
N ASP A 2 12.60 -7.87 6.41
CA ASP A 2 11.54 -8.44 7.26
C ASP A 2 10.58 -7.32 7.72
N LEU A 3 10.12 -6.49 6.78
CA LEU A 3 9.00 -5.58 7.04
C LEU A 3 7.72 -6.29 6.63
N ALA A 4 6.78 -6.42 7.56
CA ALA A 4 5.44 -6.89 7.26
C ALA A 4 4.77 -5.93 6.27
N LEU A 5 4.21 -6.47 5.19
CA LEU A 5 3.42 -5.69 4.24
C LEU A 5 2.09 -5.31 4.90
N ASP A 6 1.70 -4.05 4.74
CA ASP A 6 0.36 -3.60 5.12
C ASP A 6 -0.67 -4.05 4.07
N ILE A 7 -0.27 -4.09 2.78
CA ILE A 7 -1.12 -4.48 1.64
C ILE A 7 -0.31 -5.38 0.70
N VAL A 8 -0.85 -6.55 0.34
CA VAL A 8 -0.29 -7.35 -0.76
C VAL A 8 -0.74 -6.76 -2.10
N ALA A 9 0.20 -6.51 -3.00
CA ALA A 9 -0.09 -5.94 -4.32
C ALA A 9 0.98 -6.31 -5.35
N ASP A 10 0.58 -6.41 -6.62
CA ASP A 10 1.53 -6.32 -7.73
C ASP A 10 1.76 -4.84 -8.06
N LEU A 11 2.98 -4.35 -7.82
CA LEU A 11 3.31 -2.94 -8.02
C LEU A 11 3.33 -2.51 -9.50
N ASN A 12 3.23 -3.46 -10.43
CA ASN A 12 3.09 -3.18 -11.86
C ASN A 12 1.63 -3.20 -12.33
N ALA A 13 0.70 -3.67 -11.51
CA ALA A 13 -0.72 -3.64 -11.84
C ALA A 13 -1.28 -2.25 -11.57
N GLN A 14 -1.85 -1.63 -12.60
CA GLN A 14 -2.46 -0.30 -12.52
C GLN A 14 -3.90 -0.34 -13.04
N ASP A 15 -4.74 0.53 -12.50
CA ASP A 15 -6.06 0.81 -13.05
C ASP A 15 -5.99 1.79 -14.24
N ASP A 16 -7.15 2.12 -14.81
CA ASP A 16 -7.27 3.01 -15.96
C ASP A 16 -6.84 4.47 -15.67
N ASP A 17 -6.77 4.87 -14.40
CA ASP A 17 -6.27 6.18 -13.94
C ASP A 17 -4.75 6.17 -13.69
N GLY A 18 -4.09 5.03 -13.87
CA GLY A 18 -2.66 4.85 -13.63
C GLY A 18 -2.30 4.73 -12.14
N LEU A 19 -3.26 4.46 -11.26
CA LEU A 19 -3.00 4.15 -9.86
C LEU A 19 -2.74 2.65 -9.71
N GLY A 20 -1.86 2.29 -8.79
CA GLY A 20 -1.75 0.89 -8.39
C GLY A 20 -3.00 0.47 -7.62
N TRP A 21 -3.37 -0.80 -7.71
CA TRP A 21 -4.58 -1.29 -7.04
C TRP A 21 -4.36 -2.59 -6.26
N SER A 22 -5.22 -2.81 -5.27
CA SER A 22 -5.35 -4.06 -4.52
C SER A 22 -6.77 -4.14 -3.92
N THR A 23 -7.01 -5.07 -3.00
CA THR A 23 -8.30 -5.22 -2.31
C THR A 23 -8.13 -5.18 -0.79
N LEU A 24 -9.20 -4.84 -0.06
CA LEU A 24 -9.22 -4.92 1.40
C LEU A 24 -8.94 -6.33 1.94
N ALA A 25 -9.19 -7.38 1.15
CA ALA A 25 -8.87 -8.76 1.53
C ALA A 25 -7.35 -9.03 1.54
N ASP A 26 -6.58 -8.24 0.80
CA ASP A 26 -5.12 -8.31 0.73
C ASP A 26 -4.44 -7.42 1.79
N ALA A 27 -5.22 -6.70 2.59
CA ALA A 27 -4.72 -5.87 3.68
C ALA A 27 -4.55 -6.69 4.97
N SER A 28 -3.38 -6.56 5.61
CA SER A 28 -3.11 -7.19 6.91
C SER A 28 -4.01 -6.61 8.02
N ASP A 29 -4.38 -5.33 7.91
CA ASP A 29 -5.33 -4.66 8.80
C ASP A 29 -6.21 -3.68 7.97
N PRO A 30 -7.42 -4.09 7.56
CA PRO A 30 -8.34 -3.27 6.78
C PRO A 30 -8.69 -1.93 7.42
N SER A 31 -8.62 -1.81 8.75
CA SER A 31 -8.98 -0.57 9.46
C SER A 31 -7.99 0.58 9.24
N ARG A 32 -6.77 0.27 8.78
CA ARG A 32 -5.72 1.24 8.46
C ARG A 32 -5.77 1.73 7.01
N ILE A 33 -6.60 1.10 6.17
CA ILE A 33 -6.71 1.42 4.75
C ILE A 33 -7.69 2.58 4.58
N VAL A 34 -7.18 3.79 4.76
CA VAL A 34 -7.96 5.03 4.61
C VAL A 34 -7.26 6.00 3.65
N PRO A 35 -8.00 6.81 2.88
CA PRO A 35 -7.40 7.80 1.98
C PRO A 35 -6.37 8.69 2.70
N GLY A 36 -5.20 8.85 2.08
CA GLY A 36 -4.06 9.59 2.60
C GLY A 36 -3.07 8.77 3.44
N ALA A 37 -3.43 7.57 3.91
CA ALA A 37 -2.54 6.70 4.67
C ALA A 37 -1.27 6.34 3.87
N LEU A 38 -0.13 6.26 4.56
CA LEU A 38 1.17 5.88 4.00
C LEU A 38 1.54 4.50 4.52
N LEU A 39 1.58 3.52 3.62
CA LEU A 39 1.63 2.10 3.94
C LEU A 39 2.68 1.39 3.09
N LEU A 40 3.13 0.23 3.55
CA LEU A 40 4.02 -0.63 2.78
C LEU A 40 3.19 -1.62 1.95
N ALA A 41 3.30 -1.53 0.63
CA ALA A 41 2.63 -2.44 -0.30
C ALA A 41 3.62 -3.21 -1.18
N GLY A 42 3.24 -4.42 -1.58
CA GLY A 42 4.04 -5.21 -2.52
C GLY A 42 3.85 -6.72 -2.35
N ASN A 43 4.88 -7.47 -2.65
CA ASN A 43 4.90 -8.93 -2.55
C ASN A 43 6.33 -9.44 -2.27
N GLN A 44 6.56 -10.74 -2.44
CA GLN A 44 7.87 -11.34 -2.17
C GLN A 44 9.01 -10.82 -3.07
N ALA A 45 8.69 -10.27 -4.25
CA ALA A 45 9.69 -9.76 -5.18
C ALA A 45 10.10 -8.31 -4.88
N ALA A 46 9.14 -7.46 -4.48
CA ALA A 46 9.40 -6.04 -4.23
C ALA A 46 8.35 -5.44 -3.29
N ALA A 47 8.74 -4.37 -2.60
CA ALA A 47 7.86 -3.56 -1.78
C ALA A 47 8.15 -2.06 -1.98
N ALA A 48 7.14 -1.23 -1.82
CA ALA A 48 7.24 0.22 -1.89
C ALA A 48 6.33 0.89 -0.85
N VAL A 49 6.70 2.10 -0.45
CA VAL A 49 5.79 2.95 0.33
C VAL A 49 4.77 3.54 -0.64
N VAL A 50 3.49 3.36 -0.33
CA VAL A 50 2.38 3.86 -1.13
C VAL A 50 1.52 4.81 -0.31
N ARG A 51 0.86 5.74 -0.98
CA ARG A 51 -0.23 6.53 -0.42
C ARG A 51 -1.55 5.98 -0.92
N ILE A 52 -2.47 5.67 -0.01
CA ILE A 52 -3.85 5.35 -0.39
C ILE A 52 -4.50 6.62 -0.96
N VAL A 53 -5.05 6.48 -2.16
CA VAL A 53 -5.76 7.54 -2.88
C VAL A 53 -7.26 7.42 -2.61
N ALA A 54 -7.81 6.21 -2.74
CA ALA A 54 -9.23 5.93 -2.54
C ALA A 54 -9.44 4.47 -2.09
N VAL A 55 -10.63 4.22 -1.52
CA VAL A 55 -11.15 2.88 -1.28
C VAL A 55 -12.61 2.88 -1.75
N ASP A 56 -12.94 2.02 -2.68
CA ASP A 56 -14.29 1.90 -3.24
C ASP A 56 -15.21 1.11 -2.31
N GLU A 57 -16.53 1.19 -2.54
CA GLU A 57 -17.54 0.49 -1.74
C GLU A 57 -17.40 -1.05 -1.79
N ASP A 58 -16.88 -1.59 -2.90
CA ASP A 58 -16.58 -3.02 -3.06
C ASP A 58 -15.26 -3.44 -2.39
N GLY A 59 -14.50 -2.48 -1.85
CA GLY A 59 -13.24 -2.73 -1.15
C GLY A 59 -12.01 -2.75 -2.07
N GLN A 60 -12.12 -2.26 -3.31
CA GLN A 60 -10.95 -1.97 -4.13
C GLN A 60 -10.16 -0.79 -3.54
N ILE A 61 -8.85 -0.96 -3.43
CA ILE A 61 -7.93 0.05 -2.90
C ILE A 61 -7.17 0.64 -4.09
N HIS A 62 -7.14 1.96 -4.19
CA HIS A 62 -6.34 2.68 -5.18
C HIS A 62 -5.19 3.39 -4.47
N PHE A 63 -3.97 3.28 -4.98
CA PHE A 63 -2.79 3.88 -4.36
C PHE A 63 -1.79 4.45 -5.36
N SER A 64 -1.02 5.45 -4.91
CA SER A 64 0.13 5.98 -5.63
C SER A 64 1.42 5.53 -4.96
N VAL A 65 2.39 5.03 -5.74
CA VAL A 65 3.72 4.69 -5.24
C VAL A 65 4.53 5.96 -4.96
N LEU A 66 5.13 6.07 -3.78
CA LEU A 66 6.03 7.18 -3.47
C LEU A 66 7.39 6.97 -4.15
N PRO A 67 8.02 8.04 -4.68
CA PRO A 67 9.34 7.93 -5.26
C PRO A 67 10.39 7.59 -4.18
N GLY A 68 11.34 6.73 -4.56
CA GLY A 68 12.46 6.31 -3.72
C GLY A 68 12.27 4.97 -3.03
N SER A 69 13.34 4.48 -2.41
CA SER A 69 13.37 3.18 -1.74
C SER A 69 12.59 3.18 -0.43
N VAL A 70 12.13 2.00 0.01
CA VAL A 70 11.49 1.80 1.32
C VAL A 70 12.33 2.37 2.47
N GLU A 71 13.65 2.17 2.44
CA GLU A 71 14.55 2.69 3.48
C GLU A 71 14.47 4.22 3.62
N LYS A 72 14.43 4.95 2.49
CA LYS A 72 14.32 6.41 2.48
C LYS A 72 12.98 6.89 3.05
N ASN A 73 11.91 6.16 2.73
CA ASN A 73 10.54 6.52 3.07
C ASN A 73 10.05 5.89 4.39
N ARG A 74 10.88 5.07 5.06
CA ARG A 74 10.58 4.39 6.33
C ARG A 74 9.93 5.27 7.39
N HIS A 75 10.41 6.51 7.50
CA HIS A 75 9.96 7.48 8.50
C HIS A 75 8.51 7.95 8.30
N LEU A 76 7.92 7.66 7.13
CA LEU A 76 6.54 7.99 6.80
C LEU A 76 5.54 6.91 7.23
N LEU A 77 6.01 5.70 7.48
CA LEU A 77 5.15 4.58 7.89
C LEU A 77 4.71 4.83 9.33
N GLY A 78 3.40 4.76 9.57
CA GLY A 78 2.84 4.82 10.92
C GLY A 78 3.33 3.65 11.78
N PRO A 79 3.19 3.72 13.10
CA PRO A 79 3.47 2.56 13.95
C PRO A 79 2.62 1.38 13.48
N ALA A 80 3.26 0.22 13.28
CA ALA A 80 2.55 -1.03 13.15
C ALA A 80 1.81 -1.24 14.47
N SER A 81 0.48 -1.30 14.44
CA SER A 81 -0.30 -1.69 15.61
C SER A 81 0.16 -3.09 16.03
N ALA A 82 0.54 -3.22 17.30
CA ALA A 82 1.09 -4.43 17.92
C ALA A 82 0.10 -5.59 17.96
#